data_AF-A0A5M4ERR4-F1
#
_entry.id   AF-A0A5M4ERR4-F1
#
_cell.length_a   1.000
_cell.length_b   1.000
_cell.length_c   1.000
_cell.angle_alpha   90.00
_cell.angle_beta   90.00
_cell.angle_gamma   90.00
#
_symmetry.space_group_name_H-M   'P 1'
#
loop_
_entity.id
_entity.type
_entity.pdbx_description
1 polymer ?
#
loop_
_entity_poly.entity_id
_entity_poly.type
_entity_poly.pdbx_seq_one_letter_code
_entity_poly.pdbx_strand_id
1 'polypeptide(L)' 'WERPEIFHWLQNTGNIEESEMLKTFNCGIGMILVVNPKETNNLLNKLKELGEEPSLIGKIIHNENPETLVVYK' A
#
# COMPACT_ATOMS: atom_id res chain seq x y z
N TRP A 1 1.29 1.74 -6.48
CA TRP A 1 2.19 2.78 -5.96
C TRP A 1 3.60 2.36 -6.30
N GLU A 2 4.53 3.31 -6.37
CA GLU A 2 5.95 2.99 -6.52
C GLU A 2 6.59 3.01 -5.13
N ARG A 3 7.37 1.98 -4.79
CA ARG A 3 8.07 1.92 -3.51
C ARG A 3 9.18 2.98 -3.53
N PRO A 4 9.27 3.87 -2.53
CA PRO A 4 10.36 4.86 -2.50
C PRO A 4 11.74 4.20 -2.48
N GLU A 5 12.69 4.76 -3.25
CA GLU A 5 14.06 4.25 -3.44
C GLU A 5 14.82 3.95 -2.14
N ILE A 6 14.54 4.70 -1.07
CA ILE A 6 15.16 4.47 0.24
C ILE A 6 14.89 3.06 0.78
N PHE A 7 13.72 2.48 0.50
CA PHE A 7 13.39 1.12 0.92
C PHE A 7 14.10 0.07 0.06
N HIS A 8 14.33 0.34 -1.23
CA HIS A 8 15.16 -0.52 -2.07
C HIS A 8 16.60 -0.52 -1.59
N TRP A 9 17.16 0.66 -1.29
CA TRP A 9 18.49 0.77 -0.71
C TRP A 9 18.59 0.03 0.64
N LEU A 10 17.59 0.20 1.52
CA LEU A 10 17.56 -0.43 2.84
C LEU A 10 17.49 -1.96 2.74
N GLN A 11 16.62 -2.48 1.88
CA GLN A 11 16.47 -3.91 1.63
C GLN A 11 17.77 -4.53 1.14
N ASN A 12 18.39 -3.91 0.13
CA ASN A 12 19.63 -4.40 -0.47
C ASN A 12 20.81 -4.34 0.50
N THR A 13 20.93 -3.23 1.25
CA THR A 13 22.05 -3.02 2.19
C THR A 13 21.94 -3.93 3.41
N GLY A 14 20.71 -4.15 3.90
CA GLY A 14 20.45 -5.02 5.04
C GLY A 14 20.27 -6.50 4.70
N ASN A 15 20.27 -6.86 3.41
CA ASN A 15 19.90 -8.19 2.92
C ASN A 15 18.57 -8.68 3.54
N ILE A 16 17.56 -7.82 3.49
CA ILE A 16 16.26 -8.04 4.16
C ILE A 16 15.31 -8.77 3.21
N GLU A 17 14.68 -9.83 3.71
CA GLU A 17 13.62 -10.54 2.99
C GLU A 17 12.44 -9.63 2.70
N GLU A 18 11.81 -9.80 1.54
CA GLU A 18 10.68 -8.98 1.10
C GLU A 18 9.49 -9.02 2.08
N SER A 19 9.22 -10.19 2.67
CA SER A 19 8.17 -10.35 3.68
C SER A 19 8.46 -9.54 4.95
N GLU A 20 9.72 -9.42 5.34
CA GLU A 20 10.13 -8.64 6.50
C GLU A 20 10.09 -7.14 6.20
N MET A 21 10.43 -6.73 4.97
CA MET A 21 10.27 -5.34 4.52
C MET A 21 8.82 -4.86 4.69
N LEU A 22 7.84 -5.66 4.23
CA LEU A 22 6.42 -5.33 4.30
C LEU A 22 5.83 -5.43 5.72
N LYS A 23 6.43 -6.23 6.59
CA LYS A 23 6.00 -6.39 7.98
C LYS A 23 6.49 -5.26 8.89
N THR A 24 7.68 -4.74 8.59
CA THR A 24 8.39 -3.78 9.47
C THR A 24 8.30 -2.34 8.96
N PHE A 25 8.27 -2.12 7.65
CA PHE A 25 8.24 -0.79 7.06
C PHE A 25 6.96 -0.52 6.28
N ASN A 26 6.55 0.74 6.24
CA ASN A 26 5.37 1.16 5.48
C ASN A 26 5.56 1.07 3.95
N CYS A 27 6.80 0.95 3.47
CA CYS A 27 7.16 0.86 2.05
C CYS A 27 6.51 1.93 1.16
N GLY A 28 6.31 3.14 1.71
CA GLY A 28 5.69 4.29 1.04
C GLY A 28 4.19 4.48 1.29
N ILE A 29 3.52 3.56 1.99
CA ILE A 29 2.08 3.67 2.30
C ILE A 29 1.89 4.01 3.78
N GLY A 30 1.74 5.30 4.10
CA GLY A 30 1.53 5.75 5.49
C GLY A 30 0.10 5.55 6.02
N MET A 31 -0.89 5.45 5.12
CA MET A 31 -2.30 5.32 5.47
C MET A 31 -3.07 4.56 4.39
N ILE A 32 -4.07 3.78 4.80
CA ILE A 32 -4.99 3.07 3.91
C ILE A 32 -6.42 3.50 4.24
N LEU A 33 -7.18 3.86 3.20
CA LEU A 33 -8.61 4.17 3.29
C LEU A 33 -9.41 3.10 2.55
N VAL A 34 -10.50 2.64 3.17
CA VAL A 34 -11.46 1.72 2.56
C VAL A 34 -12.71 2.50 2.18
N VAL A 35 -13.01 2.56 0.89
CA VAL A 35 -14.14 3.35 0.37
C VAL A 35 -15.00 2.57 -0.60
N ASN A 36 -16.21 3.08 -0.83
CA ASN A 36 -17.08 2.55 -1.86
C ASN A 36 -16.41 2.71 -3.24
N PRO A 37 -16.36 1.66 -4.09
CA PRO A 37 -15.76 1.76 -5.42
C PRO A 37 -16.30 2.91 -6.29
N LYS A 38 -17.54 3.34 -6.05
CA LYS A 38 -18.16 4.46 -6.76
C LYS A 38 -17.57 5.82 -6.37
N GLU A 39 -16.94 5.94 -5.21
CA GLU A 39 -16.40 7.18 -4.67
C GLU A 39 -14.89 7.33 -4.91
N THR A 40 -14.21 6.27 -5.37
CA THR A 40 -12.75 6.21 -5.54
C THR A 40 -12.17 7.41 -6.28
N ASN A 41 -12.69 7.73 -7.47
CA ASN A 41 -12.13 8.83 -8.28
C ASN A 41 -12.32 10.20 -7.63
N ASN A 42 -13.47 10.42 -6.98
CA ASN A 42 -13.76 11.67 -6.29
C ASN A 42 -12.79 11.85 -5.11
N LEU A 43 -12.62 10.80 -4.30
CA LEU A 43 -11.69 10.83 -3.17
C LEU A 43 -10.24 11.04 -3.60
N LEU A 44 -9.78 10.34 -4.66
CA LEU A 44 -8.42 10.50 -5.17
C LEU A 44 -8.15 11.95 -5.60
N ASN A 45 -9.12 12.58 -6.29
CA ASN A 45 -9.00 13.97 -6.68
C ASN A 45 -9.00 14.89 -5.45
N LYS A 46 -9.87 14.62 -4.48
CA LYS A 46 -9.95 15.46 -3.27
C LYS A 46 -8.67 15.42 -2.44
N LEU A 47 -8.07 14.24 -2.29
CA LEU A 47 -6.79 14.08 -1.60
C LEU A 47 -5.66 14.82 -2.34
N LYS A 48 -5.64 14.76 -3.69
CA LYS A 48 -4.68 15.56 -4.49
C LYS A 48 -4.86 17.07 -4.30
N GLU A 49 -6.10 17.56 -4.24
CA GLU A 49 -6.38 18.98 -3.94
C GLU A 49 -5.84 19.41 -2.57
N LEU A 50 -5.79 18.47 -1.61
CA LEU A 50 -5.25 18.69 -0.27
C LEU A 50 -3.71 18.58 -0.21
N GLY A 51 -3.05 18.30 -1.35
CA GLY A 51 -1.60 18.16 -1.43
C GLY A 51 -1.07 16.76 -1.15
N GLU A 52 -1.95 15.76 -1.04
CA GLU A 52 -1.56 14.36 -0.85
C GLU A 52 -1.29 13.65 -2.20
N GLU A 53 -0.54 12.55 -2.15
CA GLU A 53 -0.23 11.70 -3.32
C GLU A 53 -0.93 10.32 -3.21
N PRO A 54 -2.27 10.26 -3.28
CA PRO A 54 -2.99 9.02 -3.07
C PRO A 54 -2.83 8.05 -4.24
N SER A 55 -2.83 6.76 -3.94
CA SER A 55 -2.81 5.67 -4.93
C SER A 55 -3.93 4.66 -4.66
N LEU A 56 -4.57 4.16 -5.71
CA LEU A 56 -5.40 2.96 -5.59
C LEU A 56 -4.48 1.74 -5.48
N ILE A 57 -4.42 1.14 -4.30
CA ILE A 57 -3.46 0.05 -4.00
C ILE A 57 -4.09 -1.35 -3.94
N GLY A 58 -5.41 -1.46 -4.02
CA GLY A 58 -6.08 -2.77 -3.96
C GLY A 58 -7.59 -2.71 -3.83
N LYS A 59 -8.16 -3.83 -3.40
CA LYS A 59 -9.58 -4.02 -3.12
C LYS A 59 -9.77 -5.03 -2.00
N ILE A 60 -10.84 -4.88 -1.22
CA ILE A 60 -11.28 -5.91 -0.27
C ILE A 60 -12.02 -6.99 -1.06
N ILE A 61 -11.68 -8.25 -0.78
CA ILE A 61 -12.31 -9.43 -1.37
C ILE A 61 -12.83 -10.36 -0.28
N HIS A 62 -13.79 -11.22 -0.63
CA HIS A 62 -14.15 -12.32 0.25
C HIS A 62 -12.94 -13.25 0.42
N ASN A 63 -12.66 -13.63 1.66
CA ASN A 63 -11.52 -14.47 1.97
C ASN A 63 -11.98 -15.90 2.27
N GLU A 64 -11.50 -16.85 1.47
CA GLU A 64 -11.75 -18.28 1.67
C GLU A 64 -10.70 -18.94 2.57
N ASN A 65 -9.52 -18.31 2.73
CA ASN A 65 -8.45 -18.82 3.57
C ASN A 65 -8.11 -17.83 4.71
N PRO A 66 -8.56 -18.08 5.95
CA PRO A 66 -8.37 -17.15 7.06
C PRO A 66 -6.91 -16.92 7.46
N GLU A 67 -5.97 -17.78 7.05
CA GLU A 67 -4.54 -17.61 7.35
C GLU A 67 -3.88 -16.50 6.50
N THR A 68 -4.46 -16.16 5.34
CA THR A 68 -3.93 -15.15 4.43
C THR A 68 -4.82 -13.92 4.44
N LEU A 69 -4.44 -12.91 5.22
CA LEU A 69 -5.23 -11.68 5.37
C LEU A 69 -4.90 -10.60 4.33
N VAL A 70 -3.67 -10.58 3.83
CA VAL A 70 -3.23 -9.61 2.82
C VAL A 70 -2.45 -10.34 1.73
N VAL A 71 -2.81 -10.07 0.48
CA VAL A 71 -2.15 -10.62 -0.70
C VAL A 71 -1.56 -9.47 -1.49
N TYR A 72 -0.24 -9.47 -1.63
CA TYR A 72 0.49 -8.55 -2.50
C TYR A 72 0.79 -9.28 -3.82
N LYS A 73 0.64 -8.59 -4.95
CA LYS A 73 0.90 -9.13 -6.29
C LYS A 73 1.84 -8.21 -7.04
#